data_AF-A0A3N5VN78-F1
#
_entry.id   AF-A0A3N5VN78-F1
#
_cell.length_a   1.000
_cell.length_b   1.000
_cell.length_c   1.000
_cell.angle_alpha   90.00
_cell.angle_beta   90.00
_cell.angle_gamma   90.00
#
_symmetry.space_group_name_H-M   'P 1'
#
loop_
_entity.id
_entity.type
_entity.pdbx_description
1 polymer ?
#
loop_
_entity_poly.entity_id
_entity_poly.type
_entity_poly.pdbx_seq_one_letter_code
_entity_poly.pdbx_strand_id
1 'polypeptide(L)'
;MENRLMELWADNTLSEFAIIYDSKFVIRTKEQGEYTRMIDKSKFIDGYELNWGYTLSQWVVFYLANNYAKIITGSNRDKSEFKLEDNL
;
A
#
# COMPACT_ATOMS: atom_id res chain seq x y z
N MET A 1 4.82 -4.93 -22.54
CA MET A 1 4.54 -3.91 -21.51
C MET A 1 5.72 -3.91 -20.55
N GLU A 2 6.43 -2.80 -20.45
CA GLU A 2 7.44 -2.63 -19.40
C GLU A 2 6.76 -2.81 -18.05
N ASN A 3 7.33 -3.66 -17.19
CA ASN A 3 6.86 -3.88 -15.83
C ASN A 3 7.17 -2.64 -14.99
N ARG A 4 6.41 -1.55 -15.18
CA ARG A 4 6.51 -0.35 -14.36
C ARG A 4 6.00 -0.69 -12.96
N LEU A 5 6.79 -0.38 -11.94
CA LEU A 5 6.52 -0.75 -10.55
C LEU A 5 6.23 0.51 -9.75
N MET A 6 5.28 0.39 -8.84
CA MET A 6 4.96 1.39 -7.83
C MET A 6 5.36 0.85 -6.46
N GLU A 7 5.80 1.74 -5.60
CA GLU A 7 6.25 1.41 -4.24
C GLU A 7 5.51 2.28 -3.25
N LEU A 8 4.99 1.65 -2.19
CA LEU A 8 4.44 2.33 -1.03
C LEU A 8 5.54 2.47 0.02
N TRP A 9 5.83 3.71 0.40
CA TRP A 9 6.83 4.06 1.40
C TRP A 9 6.17 4.72 2.59
N ALA A 10 6.79 4.59 3.76
CA ALA A 10 6.36 5.19 5.01
C ALA A 10 7.53 5.71 5.84
N ASP A 11 7.22 6.54 6.82
CA ASP A 11 8.14 6.85 7.92
C ASP A 11 8.27 5.67 8.90
N ASN A 12 9.16 5.82 9.88
CA ASN A 12 9.41 4.76 10.87
C ASN A 12 8.22 4.51 11.82
N THR A 13 7.30 5.47 11.93
CA THR A 13 6.14 5.45 12.84
C THR A 13 4.83 5.05 12.15
N LEU A 14 4.85 4.86 10.83
CA LEU A 14 3.66 4.64 10.00
C LEU A 14 2.63 5.77 10.12
N SER A 15 3.09 7.01 10.37
CA SER A 15 2.24 8.20 10.40
C SER A 15 2.16 8.91 9.05
N GLU A 16 3.20 8.81 8.24
CA GLU A 16 3.31 9.46 6.94
C GLU A 16 3.57 8.43 5.85
N PHE A 17 2.99 8.63 4.67
CA PHE A 17 3.07 7.70 3.54
C PHE A 17 3.32 8.40 2.21
N ALA A 18 3.91 7.67 1.29
CA ALA A 18 4.21 8.16 -0.05
C ALA A 18 4.13 7.05 -1.10
N ILE A 19 3.81 7.43 -2.34
CA ILE A 19 4.01 6.57 -3.51
C ILE A 19 5.23 7.03 -4.27
N ILE A 20 6.13 6.09 -4.55
CA ILE A 20 7.19 6.25 -5.53
C ILE A 20 6.81 5.45 -6.79
N TYR A 21 6.86 6.12 -7.93
CA TYR A 21 6.63 5.55 -9.25
C TYR A 21 7.73 6.04 -10.19
N ASP A 22 8.33 5.11 -10.95
CA ASP A 22 9.50 5.37 -11.81
C ASP A 22 10.61 6.17 -11.09
N SER A 23 10.94 5.71 -9.87
CA SER A 23 11.95 6.30 -8.98
C SER A 23 11.69 7.77 -8.58
N LYS A 24 10.46 8.26 -8.74
CA LYS A 24 10.04 9.61 -8.34
C LYS A 24 8.87 9.54 -7.39
N PHE A 25 8.85 10.46 -6.43
CA PHE A 25 7.66 10.64 -5.61
C PHE A 25 6.55 11.26 -6.45
N VAL A 26 5.41 10.58 -6.50
CA VAL A 26 4.21 11.07 -7.22
C VAL A 26 3.16 11.60 -6.26
N ILE A 27 3.19 11.17 -5.00
CA ILE A 27 2.37 11.72 -3.91
C ILE A 27 2.99 11.41 -2.56
N ARG A 28 2.75 12.30 -1.59
CA ARG A 28 3.19 12.22 -0.21
C ARG A 28 2.13 12.83 0.69
N THR A 29 1.95 12.31 1.90
CA THR A 29 1.07 12.92 2.92
C THR A 29 1.66 14.22 3.47
N LYS A 30 2.99 14.32 3.53
CA LYS A 30 3.72 15.52 3.96
C LYS A 30 4.91 15.82 3.06
N GLU A 31 5.04 17.07 2.61
CA GLU A 31 6.12 17.49 1.71
C GLU A 31 7.51 17.34 2.34
N GLN A 32 7.64 17.69 3.62
CA GLN A 32 8.89 17.61 4.38
C GLN A 32 8.82 16.44 5.38
N GLY A 33 8.80 15.21 4.86
CA GLY A 33 8.81 13.97 5.63
C GLY A 33 9.96 13.05 5.23
N GLU A 34 10.43 12.24 6.19
CA GLU A 34 11.42 11.20 5.95
C GLU A 34 10.72 9.87 5.64
N TYR A 35 10.72 9.47 4.38
CA TYR A 35 10.14 8.22 3.90
C TYR A 35 11.24 7.17 3.75
N THR A 36 11.66 6.58 4.87
CA THR A 36 12.84 5.71 4.94
C THR A 36 12.55 4.24 4.70
N ARG A 37 11.28 3.83 4.67
CA ARG A 37 10.89 2.42 4.63
C ARG A 37 9.92 2.11 3.50
N MET A 38 10.32 1.25 2.56
CA MET A 38 9.40 0.61 1.62
C MET A 38 8.60 -0.48 2.34
N ILE A 39 7.28 -0.40 2.27
CA ILE A 39 6.37 -1.31 2.99
C ILE A 39 5.53 -2.18 2.05
N ASP A 40 5.35 -1.78 0.80
CA ASP A 40 4.70 -2.60 -0.22
C ASP A 40 5.17 -2.22 -1.63
N LYS A 41 5.01 -3.14 -2.58
CA LYS A 41 5.38 -2.95 -3.98
C LYS A 41 4.40 -3.67 -4.89
N SER A 42 3.92 -2.97 -5.91
CA SER A 42 2.97 -3.50 -6.88
C SER A 42 3.33 -3.13 -8.31
N LYS A 43 2.76 -3.83 -9.28
CA LYS A 43 2.77 -3.39 -10.67
C LYS A 43 1.89 -2.16 -10.81
N PHE A 44 2.30 -1.25 -11.68
CA PHE A 44 1.46 -0.14 -12.09
C PHE A 44 0.20 -0.66 -12.80
N ILE A 45 -0.94 -0.07 -12.45
CA ILE A 45 -2.23 -0.33 -13.08
C ILE A 45 -2.71 1.00 -13.65
N ASP A 46 -3.00 1.00 -14.95
CA ASP A 46 -3.49 2.18 -15.65
C ASP A 46 -4.75 2.73 -14.96
N GLY A 47 -4.80 4.04 -14.75
CA GLY A 47 -5.89 4.75 -14.08
C GLY A 47 -5.58 5.16 -12.64
N TYR A 48 -4.56 4.59 -11.99
CA TYR A 48 -4.13 5.00 -10.65
C TYR A 48 -3.59 6.43 -10.60
N GLU A 49 -2.98 6.87 -11.70
CA GLU A 49 -2.41 8.20 -11.89
C GLU A 49 -3.45 9.31 -12.01
N LEU A 50 -4.72 8.96 -12.26
CA LEU A 50 -5.81 9.93 -12.35
C LEU A 50 -6.03 10.66 -11.01
N ASN A 51 -5.76 9.99 -9.90
CA ASN A 51 -5.80 10.58 -8.56
C ASN A 51 -4.85 9.86 -7.60
N TRP A 52 -3.59 10.30 -7.57
CA TRP A 52 -2.59 9.73 -6.68
C TRP A 52 -2.94 9.81 -5.20
N GLY A 53 -3.65 10.86 -4.75
CA GLY A 53 -4.09 11.00 -3.37
C GLY A 53 -5.09 9.91 -2.97
N TYR A 54 -6.05 9.63 -3.83
CA TYR A 54 -7.00 8.52 -3.64
C TYR A 54 -6.29 7.17 -3.68
N THR A 55 -5.42 6.95 -4.67
CA THR A 55 -4.62 5.72 -4.79
C THR A 55 -3.79 5.47 -3.53
N LEU A 56 -3.11 6.50 -3.02
CA LEU A 56 -2.34 6.40 -1.77
C LEU A 56 -3.25 6.06 -0.59
N SER A 57 -4.38 6.74 -0.43
CA SER A 57 -5.33 6.50 0.65
C SER A 57 -5.84 5.06 0.66
N GLN A 58 -6.27 4.54 -0.50
CA GLN A 58 -6.72 3.15 -0.61
C GLN A 58 -5.61 2.16 -0.27
N TRP A 59 -4.41 2.38 -0.82
CA TRP A 59 -3.29 1.47 -0.59
C TRP A 59 -2.89 1.40 0.88
N VAL A 60 -2.84 2.54 1.57
CA VAL A 60 -2.56 2.62 3.01
C VAL A 60 -3.65 1.89 3.81
N VAL A 61 -4.93 2.12 3.50
CA VAL A 61 -6.05 1.43 4.19
C VAL A 61 -5.94 -0.08 4.05
N PHE A 62 -5.69 -0.59 2.83
CA PHE A 62 -5.52 -2.03 2.62
C PHE A 62 -4.29 -2.60 3.35
N TYR A 63 -3.16 -1.90 3.31
CA TYR A 63 -1.94 -2.31 4.01
C TYR A 63 -2.17 -2.42 5.52
N LEU A 64 -2.76 -1.39 6.13
CA LEU A 64 -3.03 -1.37 7.56
C LEU A 64 -4.05 -2.43 7.95
N ALA A 65 -5.18 -2.54 7.23
CA ALA A 65 -6.20 -3.56 7.48
C ALA A 65 -5.61 -4.98 7.43
N ASN A 66 -4.80 -5.29 6.42
CA ASN A 66 -4.16 -6.60 6.29
C ASN A 66 -3.14 -6.87 7.40
N ASN A 67 -2.39 -5.86 7.84
CA ASN A 67 -1.46 -6.03 8.96
C ASN A 67 -2.18 -6.21 10.29
N TYR A 68 -3.25 -5.46 10.55
CA TYR A 68 -4.08 -5.66 11.74
C TYR A 68 -4.73 -7.04 11.73
N ALA A 69 -5.25 -7.50 10.59
CA ALA A 69 -5.80 -8.84 10.44
C ALA A 69 -4.77 -9.92 10.79
N LYS A 70 -3.51 -9.79 10.35
CA LYS A 70 -2.42 -10.72 10.71
C LYS A 70 -2.13 -10.75 12.21
N ILE A 71 -2.16 -9.59 12.87
CA ILE A 71 -1.92 -9.47 14.32
C ILE A 71 -3.07 -10.12 15.10
N ILE A 72 -4.32 -9.81 14.75
CA ILE A 72 -5.51 -10.32 15.44
C ILE A 72 -5.66 -11.83 15.24
N THR A 73 -5.33 -12.34 14.06
CA THR A 73 -5.42 -13.77 13.75
C THR A 73 -4.19 -14.57 14.19
N GLY A 74 -3.18 -13.94 14.81
CA GLY A 74 -1.97 -14.61 15.33
C GLY A 74 -1.20 -15.43 14.28
N SER A 75 -1.34 -15.10 13.00
CA SER A 75 -1.07 -16.05 11.92
C SER A 75 0.18 -15.70 11.11
N ASN A 76 1.28 -16.40 11.45
CA ASN A 76 2.27 -16.88 10.47
C ASN A 76 1.60 -17.94 9.56
N ARG A 77 0.52 -17.58 8.85
CA ARG A 77 -0.11 -18.49 7.88
C ARG A 77 -0.14 -17.84 6.51
N ASP A 78 0.85 -18.27 5.75
CA ASP A 78 0.76 -18.56 4.32
C ASP A 78 -0.69 -18.68 3.82
N LYS A 79 -1.00 -17.91 2.78
CA LYS A 79 -2.11 -18.09 1.83
C LYS A 79 -3.42 -18.61 2.41
N SER A 80 -4.33 -17.70 2.73
CA SER A 80 -5.74 -18.03 2.75
C SER A 80 -6.49 -16.86 2.12
N GLU A 81 -6.86 -17.04 0.86
CA GLU A 81 -7.78 -16.16 0.14
C GLU A 81 -9.03 -15.93 1.00
N PHE A 82 -9.38 -14.67 1.23
CA PHE A 82 -10.65 -14.30 1.82
C PHE A 82 -11.78 -14.80 0.91
N LYS A 83 -12.52 -15.83 1.32
CA LYS A 83 -13.80 -16.19 0.72
C LYS A 83 -14.90 -15.59 1.59
N LEU A 84 -15.71 -14.73 0.99
CA LEU A 84 -16.98 -14.33 1.57
C LEU A 84 -17.89 -15.55 1.48
N GLU A 85 -18.31 -16.07 2.63
CA GLU A 85 -19.34 -17.12 2.66
C GLU A 85 -20.69 -16.47 2.30
N ASP A 86 -21.27 -16.93 1.19
CA ASP A 86 -22.65 -16.62 0.82
C ASP A 86 -23.57 -17.28 1.85
N ASN A 87 -24.24 -16.46 2.66
CA ASN A 87 -25.31 -16.91 3.54
C ASN A 87 -26.56 -17.22 2.69
N LEU A 88 -26.94 -18.50 2.63
CA LEU A 88 -28.27 -18.98 2.26
C LEU A 88 -28.89 -19.73 3.45
#